data_AF-A0A7S3DX46-F1
#
_entry.id   AF-A0A7S3DX46-F1
#
_cell.length_a   1.000
_cell.length_b   1.000
_cell.length_c   1.000
_cell.angle_alpha   90.00
_cell.angle_beta   90.00
_cell.angle_gamma   90.00
#
_symmetry.space_group_name_H-M   'P 1'
#
loop_
_entity.id
_entity.type
_entity.pdbx_description
1 polymer ?
#
loop_
_entity_poly.entity_id
_entity_poly.type
_entity_poly.pdbx_seq_one_letter_code
_entity_poly.pdbx_strand_id
1 'polypeptide(L)'
;DMTSRTSRSIATATSCTDGIAESSGGNFPCLDVDLEYHMPVSTFSSVEANDVWGWTYYGTNGTDQPREFALIGLMDGTGFVEITEPSDPIYIGKLPANGSNSPWRDLKTNGNYLFTVSEAGDHGMQIMDLTLLLNATPGTIFEASALYNKVGNIHNIAINEDT
;
A
#
# COMPACT_ATOMS: atom_id res chain seq x y z
N ASP A 1 -11.06 -22.41 28.11
CA ASP A 1 -10.58 -23.10 26.91
C ASP A 1 -9.67 -22.13 26.17
N MET A 2 -8.36 -22.21 26.44
CA MET A 2 -7.35 -21.29 25.91
C MET A 2 -6.84 -21.87 24.60
N THR A 3 -7.40 -21.42 23.48
CA THR A 3 -6.91 -21.78 22.16
C THR A 3 -5.58 -21.09 21.91
N SER A 4 -4.53 -21.91 22.00
CA SER A 4 -3.21 -21.81 21.36
C SER A 4 -3.08 -20.65 20.35
N ARG A 5 -2.55 -19.51 20.80
CA ARG A 5 -1.80 -18.62 19.92
C ARG A 5 -0.48 -19.32 19.63
N THR A 6 -0.35 -19.88 18.43
CA THR A 6 0.94 -20.28 17.89
C THR A 6 1.87 -19.07 18.00
N SER A 7 2.93 -19.20 18.78
CA SER A 7 4.01 -18.21 18.83
C SER A 7 4.60 -18.11 17.42
N ARG A 8 4.11 -17.15 16.61
CA ARG A 8 4.84 -16.73 15.43
C ARG A 8 6.16 -16.16 15.93
N SER A 9 7.27 -16.68 15.43
CA SER A 9 8.57 -16.04 15.59
C SER A 9 8.41 -14.62 15.08
N ILE A 10 8.65 -13.64 15.94
CA ILE A 10 8.83 -12.25 15.49
C ILE A 10 10.00 -12.31 14.52
N ALA A 11 9.76 -12.03 13.24
CA ALA A 11 10.86 -11.73 12.35
C ALA A 11 11.46 -10.44 12.91
N THR A 12 12.65 -10.49 13.47
CA THR A 12 13.33 -9.27 13.89
C THR A 12 13.82 -8.57 12.63
N ALA A 13 13.77 -7.23 12.61
CA ALA A 13 14.41 -6.41 11.60
C ALA A 13 15.76 -7.01 11.16
N THR A 14 16.05 -6.95 9.86
CA THR A 14 17.35 -7.37 9.35
C THR A 14 18.44 -6.52 9.98
N SER A 15 19.34 -7.15 10.73
CA SER A 15 20.45 -6.46 11.40
C SER A 15 21.36 -5.75 10.40
N CYS A 16 21.57 -4.45 10.61
CA CYS A 16 22.59 -3.68 9.90
C CYS A 16 23.99 -4.08 10.40
N THR A 17 24.75 -4.82 9.60
CA THR A 17 26.13 -5.23 9.92
C THR A 17 27.09 -4.61 8.91
N ASP A 18 28.11 -3.91 9.40
CA ASP A 18 29.10 -3.21 8.56
C ASP A 18 28.48 -2.31 7.47
N GLY A 19 27.35 -1.67 7.80
CA GLY A 19 26.62 -0.76 6.91
C GLY A 19 25.75 -1.43 5.85
N ILE A 20 25.52 -2.75 5.97
CA ILE A 20 24.69 -3.53 5.05
C ILE A 20 23.64 -4.35 5.83
N ALA A 21 22.39 -4.29 5.38
CA ALA A 21 21.31 -5.18 5.77
C ALA A 21 21.06 -6.18 4.63
N GLU A 22 21.28 -7.46 4.90
CA GLU A 22 21.08 -8.54 3.92
C GLU A 22 19.65 -9.11 3.99
N SER A 23 18.94 -9.11 2.88
CA SER A 23 17.60 -9.70 2.77
C SER A 23 17.49 -10.55 1.50
N SER A 24 16.44 -11.36 1.38
CA SER A 24 16.20 -12.21 0.20
C SER A 24 16.11 -11.43 -1.12
N GLY A 25 15.91 -10.10 -1.05
CA GLY A 25 15.93 -9.18 -2.17
C GLY A 25 17.30 -8.58 -2.53
N GLY A 26 18.34 -8.83 -1.74
CA GLY A 26 19.67 -8.27 -1.93
C GLY A 26 20.21 -7.54 -0.70
N ASN A 27 21.21 -6.70 -0.96
CA ASN A 27 21.94 -5.98 0.07
C ASN A 27 21.50 -4.51 0.07
N PHE A 28 21.04 -4.05 1.23
CA PHE A 28 20.52 -2.70 1.41
C PHE A 28 21.51 -1.90 2.27
N PRO A 29 22.09 -0.81 1.75
CA PRO A 29 22.90 0.08 2.56
C PRO A 29 22.11 0.61 3.76
N CYS A 30 22.71 0.59 4.93
CA CYS A 30 22.09 1.06 6.15
C CYS A 30 23.09 1.91 6.96
N LEU A 31 22.59 3.00 7.50
CA LEU A 31 23.27 3.86 8.46
C LEU A 31 22.20 4.54 9.31
N ASP A 32 22.16 4.22 10.60
CA ASP A 32 21.14 4.69 11.54
C ASP A 32 19.69 4.38 11.09
N VAL A 33 19.52 3.34 10.28
CA VAL A 33 18.23 2.81 9.81
C VAL A 33 18.27 1.29 9.79
N ASP A 34 17.14 0.67 10.10
CA ASP A 34 16.96 -0.78 10.04
C ASP A 34 16.03 -1.16 8.88
N LEU A 35 16.31 -2.29 8.22
CA LEU A 35 15.43 -2.87 7.23
C LEU A 35 14.49 -3.87 7.91
N GLU A 36 13.22 -3.49 8.10
CA GLU A 36 12.22 -4.36 8.74
C GLU A 36 11.77 -5.49 7.80
N TYR A 37 11.47 -5.16 6.55
CA TYR A 37 11.00 -6.12 5.57
C TYR A 37 11.30 -5.66 4.14
N HIS A 38 11.60 -6.62 3.25
CA HIS A 38 11.70 -6.36 1.81
C HIS A 38 10.61 -7.14 1.07
N MET A 39 9.65 -6.41 0.50
CA MET A 39 8.61 -6.96 -0.37
C MET A 39 8.96 -6.72 -1.84
N PRO A 40 9.32 -7.74 -2.63
CA PRO A 40 9.63 -7.55 -4.04
C PRO A 40 8.37 -7.16 -4.82
N VAL A 41 8.52 -6.35 -5.88
CA VAL A 41 7.39 -5.90 -6.73
C VAL A 41 6.60 -7.05 -7.35
N SER A 42 7.24 -8.20 -7.57
CA SER A 42 6.61 -9.42 -8.07
C SER A 42 5.53 -9.98 -7.14
N THR A 43 5.56 -9.67 -5.84
CA THR A 43 4.48 -10.01 -4.89
C THR A 43 3.13 -9.45 -5.33
N PHE A 44 3.13 -8.28 -5.99
CA PHE A 44 1.94 -7.60 -6.47
C PHE A 44 1.48 -8.05 -7.87
N SER A 45 2.14 -9.06 -8.45
CA SER A 45 2.00 -9.43 -9.87
C SER A 45 2.16 -8.21 -10.79
N SER A 46 3.09 -7.32 -10.45
CA SER A 46 3.50 -6.14 -11.24
C SER A 46 5.00 -6.23 -11.52
N VAL A 47 5.48 -5.39 -12.43
CA VAL A 47 6.89 -5.29 -12.82
C VAL A 47 7.53 -3.98 -12.38
N GLU A 48 6.73 -2.95 -12.12
CA GLU A 48 7.19 -1.61 -11.73
C GLU A 48 6.26 -1.01 -10.67
N ALA A 49 6.83 -0.15 -9.85
CA ALA A 49 6.15 0.68 -8.85
C ALA A 49 6.78 2.08 -8.86
N ASN A 50 5.99 3.12 -8.60
CA ASN A 50 6.45 4.51 -8.78
C ASN A 50 6.09 5.47 -7.65
N ASP A 51 5.12 5.12 -6.82
CA ASP A 51 4.59 6.00 -5.78
C ASP A 51 4.22 5.20 -4.54
N VAL A 52 4.24 5.87 -3.38
CA VAL A 52 3.83 5.31 -2.10
C VAL A 52 3.09 6.36 -1.28
N TRP A 53 1.98 5.94 -0.69
CA TRP A 53 1.22 6.74 0.26
C TRP A 53 0.80 5.91 1.47
N GLY A 54 0.35 6.58 2.53
CA GLY A 54 -0.05 5.95 3.78
C GLY A 54 -1.53 6.15 4.10
N TRP A 55 -2.12 5.16 4.77
CA TRP A 55 -3.40 5.32 5.46
C TRP A 55 -3.37 4.62 6.81
N THR A 56 -3.80 5.32 7.86
CA THR A 56 -3.90 4.79 9.22
C THR A 56 -5.35 4.76 9.65
N TYR A 57 -5.82 3.59 10.06
CA TYR A 57 -7.15 3.40 10.61
C TYR A 57 -7.10 3.36 12.13
N TYR A 58 -7.75 4.32 12.78
CA TYR A 58 -7.77 4.46 14.26
C TYR A 58 -8.96 3.77 14.95
N GLY A 59 -9.71 2.91 14.24
CA GLY A 59 -10.94 2.34 14.78
C GLY A 59 -12.11 3.33 14.78
N THR A 60 -13.29 2.87 15.22
CA THR A 60 -14.50 3.71 15.30
C THR A 60 -14.58 4.54 16.58
N ASN A 61 -13.85 4.11 17.62
CA ASN A 61 -13.90 4.72 18.95
C ASN A 61 -12.54 5.22 19.46
N GLY A 62 -11.48 5.15 18.64
CA GLY A 62 -10.14 5.63 18.99
C GLY A 62 -9.40 4.81 20.07
N THR A 63 -9.97 3.67 20.49
CA THR A 63 -9.39 2.78 21.51
C THR A 63 -8.74 1.53 20.93
N ASP A 64 -8.95 1.28 19.63
CA ASP A 64 -8.36 0.16 18.93
C ASP A 64 -6.89 0.45 18.64
N GLN A 65 -6.06 -0.59 18.53
CA GLN A 65 -4.71 -0.43 18.00
C GLN A 65 -4.82 0.10 16.56
N PRO A 66 -4.09 1.18 16.21
CA PRO A 66 -4.09 1.67 14.83
C PRO A 66 -3.64 0.57 13.88
N ARG A 67 -4.31 0.46 12.73
CA ARG A 67 -3.85 -0.36 11.62
C ARG A 67 -3.26 0.54 10.55
N GLU A 68 -2.05 0.24 10.10
CA GLU A 68 -1.31 1.06 9.15
C GLU A 68 -1.19 0.34 7.81
N PHE A 69 -1.40 1.08 6.73
CA PHE A 69 -1.41 0.53 5.38
C PHE A 69 -0.51 1.36 4.46
N ALA A 70 0.38 0.68 3.76
CA ALA A 70 1.09 1.23 2.62
C ALA A 70 0.25 1.03 1.35
N LEU A 71 0.07 2.11 0.61
CA LEU A 71 -0.64 2.17 -0.67
C LEU A 71 0.42 2.36 -1.75
N ILE A 72 0.56 1.40 -2.67
CA ILE A 72 1.69 1.33 -3.60
C ILE A 72 1.19 1.58 -5.02
N GLY A 73 1.69 2.62 -5.69
CA GLY A 73 1.43 2.85 -7.11
C GLY A 73 2.20 1.85 -7.95
N LEU A 74 1.49 1.02 -8.73
CA LEU A 74 2.04 -0.05 -9.58
C LEU A 74 1.80 0.25 -11.05
N MET A 75 2.54 -0.36 -11.97
CA MET A 75 2.30 -0.21 -13.42
C MET A 75 0.83 -0.42 -13.84
N ASP A 76 0.17 -1.38 -13.22
CA ASP A 76 -1.14 -1.90 -13.61
C ASP A 76 -2.19 -1.75 -12.49
N GLY A 77 -1.95 -0.87 -11.51
CA GLY A 77 -2.94 -0.57 -10.48
C GLY A 77 -2.36 0.02 -9.20
N THR A 78 -3.05 -0.19 -8.08
CA THR A 78 -2.60 0.16 -6.74
C THR A 78 -2.55 -1.09 -5.87
N GLY A 79 -1.41 -1.36 -5.23
CA GLY A 79 -1.25 -2.42 -4.25
C GLY A 79 -1.52 -1.94 -2.82
N PHE A 80 -2.05 -2.82 -1.98
CA PHE A 80 -2.38 -2.53 -0.59
C PHE A 80 -1.65 -3.51 0.33
N VAL A 81 -0.85 -2.99 1.25
CA VAL A 81 -0.09 -3.77 2.22
C VAL A 81 -0.39 -3.25 3.61
N GLU A 82 -0.85 -4.13 4.50
CA GLU A 82 -0.92 -3.80 5.92
C GLU A 82 0.48 -3.91 6.54
N ILE A 83 0.92 -2.85 7.20
CA ILE A 83 2.25 -2.68 7.81
C ILE A 83 2.15 -2.39 9.31
N THR A 84 1.00 -2.68 9.94
CA THR A 84 0.78 -2.52 11.39
C THR A 84 1.87 -3.21 12.22
N GLU A 85 2.35 -4.36 11.75
CA GLU A 85 3.59 -4.98 12.22
C GLU A 85 4.62 -4.86 11.09
N PRO A 86 5.59 -3.92 11.15
CA PRO A 86 6.52 -3.64 10.05
C PRO A 86 7.35 -4.85 9.62
N SER A 87 7.58 -5.78 10.55
CA SER A 87 8.38 -6.99 10.34
C SER A 87 7.62 -8.17 9.71
N ASP A 88 6.28 -8.14 9.72
CA ASP A 88 5.39 -9.16 9.11
C ASP A 88 4.28 -8.48 8.29
N PRO A 89 4.62 -7.69 7.25
CA PRO A 89 3.64 -6.99 6.45
C PRO A 89 2.78 -7.97 5.64
N ILE A 90 1.49 -7.65 5.49
CA ILE A 90 0.50 -8.51 4.85
C ILE A 90 0.04 -7.87 3.55
N TYR A 91 0.27 -8.54 2.42
CA TYR A 91 -0.30 -8.11 1.14
C TYR A 91 -1.82 -8.33 1.12
N ILE A 92 -2.58 -7.25 1.26
CA ILE A 92 -4.05 -7.28 1.33
C ILE A 92 -4.67 -7.49 -0.03
N GLY A 93 -4.15 -6.83 -1.07
CA GLY A 93 -4.71 -6.96 -2.41
C GLY A 93 -4.37 -5.81 -3.33
N LYS A 94 -5.09 -5.72 -4.45
CA LYS A 94 -4.81 -4.78 -5.54
C LYS A 94 -6.08 -4.22 -6.14
N LEU A 95 -6.09 -2.92 -6.40
CA LEU A 95 -7.05 -2.24 -7.27
C LEU A 95 -6.45 -2.16 -8.68
N PRO A 96 -6.97 -2.87 -9.68
CA PRO A 96 -6.49 -2.76 -11.05
C PRO A 96 -6.67 -1.33 -11.60
N ALA A 97 -5.75 -0.95 -12.48
CA ALA A 97 -5.82 0.33 -13.18
C ALA A 97 -7.11 0.45 -14.00
N ASN A 98 -7.69 1.65 -14.03
CA ASN A 98 -8.65 1.98 -15.07
C ASN A 98 -7.90 2.38 -16.36
N GLY A 99 -8.31 1.85 -17.51
CA GLY A 99 -7.66 2.13 -18.79
C GLY A 99 -6.33 1.40 -18.98
N SER A 100 -5.37 2.04 -19.65
CA SER A 100 -4.08 1.42 -19.98
C SER A 100 -3.12 1.36 -18.78
N ASN A 101 -2.20 0.38 -18.78
CA ASN A 101 -1.11 0.33 -17.82
C ASN A 101 -0.13 1.50 -18.03
N SER A 102 0.28 2.11 -16.92
CA SER A 102 1.32 3.14 -16.88
C SER A 102 1.98 3.07 -15.51
N PRO A 103 3.32 3.10 -15.45
CA PRO A 103 4.00 3.20 -14.17
C PRO A 103 3.76 4.54 -13.51
N TRP A 104 3.26 5.59 -14.18
CA TRP A 104 3.11 6.92 -13.58
C TRP A 104 1.74 7.06 -12.92
N ARG A 105 1.72 6.92 -11.59
CA ARG A 105 0.55 7.13 -10.73
C ARG A 105 0.84 8.10 -9.60
N ASP A 106 -0.19 8.76 -9.13
CA ASP A 106 -0.14 9.56 -7.91
C ASP A 106 -1.32 9.21 -7.01
N LEU A 107 -1.01 8.97 -5.73
CA LEU A 107 -1.94 8.49 -4.72
C LEU A 107 -2.09 9.53 -3.61
N LYS A 108 -3.33 9.89 -3.27
CA LYS A 108 -3.62 10.73 -2.10
C LYS A 108 -4.82 10.19 -1.34
N THR A 109 -4.78 10.32 -0.02
CA THR A 109 -5.89 9.97 0.85
C THR A 109 -6.63 11.21 1.33
N ASN A 110 -7.93 11.07 1.58
CA ASN A 110 -8.71 12.04 2.35
C ASN A 110 -9.74 11.26 3.17
N GLY A 111 -9.59 11.30 4.50
CA GLY A 111 -10.33 10.44 5.41
C GLY A 111 -10.10 8.95 5.08
N ASN A 112 -11.18 8.23 4.80
CA ASN A 112 -11.14 6.80 4.44
C ASN A 112 -11.13 6.54 2.93
N TYR A 113 -10.90 7.56 2.10
CA TYR A 113 -10.89 7.40 0.66
C TYR A 113 -9.49 7.58 0.09
N LEU A 114 -9.13 6.68 -0.81
CA LEU A 114 -7.98 6.82 -1.70
C LEU A 114 -8.45 7.42 -3.03
N PHE A 115 -7.66 8.36 -3.54
CA PHE A 115 -7.78 8.96 -4.85
C PHE A 115 -6.52 8.59 -5.65
N THR A 116 -6.72 7.88 -6.75
CA THR A 116 -5.65 7.42 -7.64
C THR A 116 -5.82 8.06 -9.01
N VAL A 117 -4.77 8.74 -9.47
CA VAL A 117 -4.69 9.30 -10.83
C VAL A 117 -3.52 8.69 -11.60
N SER A 118 -3.59 8.77 -12.93
CA SER A 118 -2.50 8.39 -13.84
C SER A 118 -2.61 9.18 -15.14
N GLU A 119 -1.47 9.40 -15.79
CA GLU A 119 -1.43 9.95 -17.16
C GLU A 119 -1.87 8.95 -18.23
N ALA A 120 -2.10 7.69 -17.85
CA ALA A 120 -2.66 6.66 -18.72
C ALA A 120 -3.92 7.15 -19.42
N GLY A 121 -4.06 6.79 -20.69
CA GLY A 121 -5.19 7.16 -21.52
C GLY A 121 -6.50 6.69 -20.90
N ASP A 122 -7.45 7.63 -20.75
CA ASP A 122 -8.79 7.40 -20.21
C ASP A 122 -8.81 6.86 -18.77
N HIS A 123 -7.72 7.05 -18.00
CA HIS A 123 -7.65 6.58 -16.63
C HIS A 123 -8.65 7.27 -15.71
N GLY A 124 -8.79 8.59 -15.84
CA GLY A 124 -9.56 9.42 -14.92
C GLY A 124 -9.00 9.38 -13.50
N MET A 125 -9.87 9.54 -12.50
CA MET A 125 -9.52 9.40 -11.09
C MET A 125 -10.35 8.28 -10.47
N GLN A 126 -9.68 7.20 -10.07
CA GLN A 126 -10.29 6.11 -9.30
C GLN A 126 -10.40 6.54 -7.83
N ILE A 127 -11.55 6.30 -7.23
CA ILE A 127 -11.80 6.56 -5.82
C ILE A 127 -12.13 5.22 -5.16
N MET A 128 -11.47 4.88 -4.06
CA MET A 128 -11.71 3.65 -3.33
C MET A 128 -11.92 3.91 -1.84
N ASP A 129 -12.95 3.32 -1.26
CA ASP A 129 -13.14 3.24 0.19
C ASP A 129 -12.12 2.27 0.80
N LEU A 130 -11.18 2.82 1.57
CA LEU A 130 -10.10 2.08 2.23
C LEU A 130 -10.59 1.24 3.42
N THR A 131 -11.80 1.48 3.94
CA THR A 131 -12.35 0.61 5.00
C THR A 131 -12.60 -0.81 4.50
N LEU A 132 -12.69 -1.01 3.18
CA LEU A 132 -12.77 -2.33 2.56
C LEU A 132 -11.51 -3.19 2.83
N LEU A 133 -10.35 -2.56 3.05
CA LEU A 133 -9.11 -3.27 3.39
C LEU A 133 -9.21 -3.98 4.74
N LEU A 134 -10.02 -3.46 5.67
CA LEU A 134 -10.07 -3.93 7.04
C LEU A 134 -10.58 -5.36 7.18
N ASN A 135 -11.42 -5.80 6.24
CA ASN A 135 -12.07 -7.12 6.24
C ASN A 135 -11.69 -7.98 5.03
N ALA A 136 -10.74 -7.52 4.21
CA ALA A 136 -10.33 -8.22 3.01
C ALA A 136 -9.46 -9.43 3.34
N THR A 137 -9.59 -10.48 2.52
CA THR A 137 -8.65 -11.60 2.55
C THR A 137 -7.38 -11.23 1.79
N PRO A 138 -6.18 -11.66 2.22
CA PRO A 138 -4.94 -11.41 1.48
C PRO A 138 -5.04 -11.81 0.00
N GLY A 139 -4.57 -10.94 -0.89
CA GLY A 139 -4.65 -11.12 -2.34
C GLY A 139 -6.00 -10.75 -2.98
N THR A 140 -6.86 -9.99 -2.29
CA THR A 140 -8.15 -9.53 -2.85
C THR A 140 -7.94 -8.65 -4.09
N ILE A 141 -8.75 -8.84 -5.13
CA ILE A 141 -8.86 -7.88 -6.24
C ILE A 141 -10.03 -6.96 -5.94
N PHE A 142 -9.74 -5.67 -5.84
CA PHE A 142 -10.71 -4.63 -5.51
C PHE A 142 -11.25 -3.96 -6.76
N GLU A 143 -12.40 -3.31 -6.60
CA GLU A 143 -13.01 -2.42 -7.58
C GLU A 143 -13.03 -1.00 -7.03
N ALA A 144 -12.95 -0.01 -7.93
CA ALA A 144 -13.09 1.37 -7.54
C ALA A 144 -14.51 1.62 -7.02
N SER A 145 -14.64 2.28 -5.87
CA SER A 145 -15.93 2.71 -5.31
C SER A 145 -16.60 3.77 -6.19
N ALA A 146 -15.79 4.59 -6.88
CA ALA A 146 -16.26 5.50 -7.91
C ALA A 146 -15.15 5.80 -8.93
N LEU A 147 -15.56 6.26 -10.11
CA LEU A 147 -14.67 6.76 -11.16
C LEU A 147 -15.09 8.17 -11.54
N TYR A 148 -14.18 9.13 -11.38
CA TYR A 148 -14.37 10.48 -11.90
C TYR A 148 -13.68 10.60 -13.27
N ASN A 149 -14.50 10.63 -14.33
CA ASN A 149 -14.06 10.56 -15.73
C ASN A 149 -14.25 11.87 -16.52
N LYS A 150 -14.51 13.00 -15.85
CA LYS A 150 -14.55 14.32 -16.51
C LYS A 150 -13.18 14.88 -16.86
N VAL A 151 -12.15 14.12 -16.51
CA VAL A 151 -10.72 14.34 -16.75
C VAL A 151 -10.17 12.98 -17.21
N GLY A 152 -9.28 12.98 -18.20
CA GLY A 152 -8.74 11.76 -18.78
C GLY A 152 -7.40 11.37 -18.16
N ASN A 153 -6.38 12.23 -18.37
CA ASN A 153 -4.99 11.94 -18.05
C ASN A 153 -4.52 12.94 -16.99
N ILE A 154 -4.14 12.47 -15.80
CA ILE A 154 -3.69 13.33 -14.71
C ILE A 154 -2.44 12.71 -14.10
N HIS A 155 -1.33 13.45 -14.12
CA HIS A 155 -0.08 12.97 -13.54
C HIS A 155 -0.07 13.10 -12.01
N ASN A 156 -0.57 14.22 -11.47
CA ASN A 156 -0.55 14.50 -10.04
C ASN A 156 -1.91 14.95 -9.51
N ILE A 157 -2.17 14.66 -8.24
CA ILE A 157 -3.31 15.13 -7.47
C ILE A 157 -2.83 15.71 -6.13
N ALA A 158 -3.46 16.82 -5.73
CA ALA A 158 -3.31 17.40 -4.41
C ALA A 158 -4.69 17.62 -3.81
N ILE A 159 -4.82 17.35 -2.51
CA ILE A 159 -6.07 17.54 -1.77
C ILE A 159 -5.83 18.66 -0.76
N ASN A 160 -6.75 19.63 -0.74
CA ASN A 160 -6.83 20.58 0.35
C ASN A 160 -7.77 20.01 1.42
N GLU A 161 -7.24 19.70 2.60
CA GLU A 161 -7.99 19.11 3.71
C GLU A 161 -8.74 20.14 4.57
N ASP A 162 -8.50 21.45 4.35
CA ASP A 162 -9.10 22.54 5.13
C ASP A 162 -10.57 22.87 4.75
N THR A 163 -11.12 22.21 3.73
CA THR A 163 -12.46 22.48 3.15
C THR A 163 -13.25 21.20 2.98
#